data_AF-A0A7S4HQZ7-F1
#
_entry.id   AF-A0A7S4HQZ7-F1
#
_cell.length_a   1.000
_cell.length_b   1.000
_cell.length_c   1.000
_cell.angle_alpha   90.00
_cell.angle_beta   90.00
_cell.angle_gamma   90.00
#
_symmetry.space_group_name_H-M   'P 1'
#
loop_
_entity.id
_entity.type
_entity.pdbx_description
1 polymer ?
#
loop_
_entity_poly.entity_id
_entity_poly.type
_entity_poly.pdbx_seq_one_letter_code
_entity_poly.pdbx_strand_id
1 'polypeptide(L)'
;RNRNYSIVPIPCVGGYSVLWKQMQKLEPNFMLNPLLYWLDQSDICKHPFAKCDKRDLSMWKELTDSTGVEFDLIYAPRTWRAIAASIDKITDYGKLKLIYIHTGGVEGNSSQLERYG
;
A
#
# COMPACT_ATOMS: atom_id res chain seq x y z
N ARG A 1 -11.34 12.56 20.43
CA ARG A 1 -9.97 13.13 20.38
C ARG A 1 -9.74 13.64 18.96
N ASN A 2 -9.62 14.95 18.74
CA ASN A 2 -9.29 15.50 17.42
C ASN A 2 -7.87 15.09 17.05
N ARG A 3 -7.73 14.27 16.01
CA ARG A 3 -6.44 13.92 15.41
C ARG A 3 -6.27 14.84 14.20
N ASN A 4 -5.14 15.53 14.11
CA ASN A 4 -4.77 16.34 12.95
C ASN A 4 -4.11 15.49 11.84
N TYR A 5 -4.42 14.19 11.79
CA TYR A 5 -3.87 13.27 10.83
C TYR A 5 -4.89 12.22 10.44
N SER A 6 -4.75 11.74 9.22
CA SER A 6 -5.59 10.73 8.60
C SER A 6 -4.80 9.45 8.40
N ILE A 7 -5.41 8.30 8.68
CA ILE A 7 -4.83 6.99 8.40
C ILE A 7 -5.50 6.44 7.15
N VAL A 8 -4.70 6.03 6.17
CA VAL A 8 -5.17 5.46 4.90
C VAL A 8 -4.60 4.05 4.77
N PRO A 9 -5.39 3.01 5.08
CA PRO A 9 -4.93 1.63 4.92
C PRO A 9 -4.99 1.22 3.44
N ILE A 10 -3.94 0.57 2.94
CA ILE A 10 -3.88 0.13 1.54
C ILE A 10 -4.12 -1.40 1.45
N PRO A 11 -5.17 -1.85 0.74
CA PRO A 11 -5.40 -3.27 0.54
C PRO A 11 -4.37 -3.87 -0.41
N CYS A 12 -3.47 -4.70 0.13
CA CYS A 12 -2.47 -5.43 -0.66
C CYS A 12 -2.92 -6.84 -1.06
N VAL A 13 -4.05 -7.32 -0.52
CA VAL A 13 -4.61 -8.66 -0.75
C VAL A 13 -6.11 -8.53 -0.94
N GLY A 14 -6.65 -9.22 -1.95
CA GLY A 14 -8.05 -9.05 -2.31
C GLY A 14 -8.29 -7.59 -2.72
N GLY A 15 -9.28 -6.94 -2.11
CA GLY A 15 -9.56 -5.53 -2.38
C GLY A 15 -10.18 -4.86 -1.17
N TYR A 16 -10.55 -3.60 -1.35
CA TYR A 16 -11.00 -2.75 -0.26
C TYR A 16 -12.19 -3.32 0.54
N SER A 17 -13.15 -3.95 -0.12
CA SER A 17 -14.31 -4.56 0.56
C SER A 17 -13.91 -5.70 1.51
N VAL A 18 -12.82 -6.41 1.23
CA VAL A 18 -12.29 -7.48 2.09
C VAL A 18 -11.58 -6.85 3.29
N LEU A 19 -10.68 -5.90 3.04
CA LEU A 19 -9.95 -5.18 4.07
C LEU A 19 -10.91 -4.51 5.06
N TRP A 20 -11.92 -3.80 4.57
CA TRP A 20 -12.91 -3.13 5.40
C TRP A 20 -13.68 -4.10 6.31
N LYS A 21 -14.18 -5.20 5.76
CA LYS A 21 -14.86 -6.24 6.54
C LYS A 21 -13.96 -6.82 7.64
N GLN A 22 -12.66 -6.96 7.39
CA GLN A 22 -11.70 -7.43 8.39
C GLN A 22 -11.46 -6.37 9.47
N MET A 23 -11.29 -5.10 9.10
CA MET A 23 -11.09 -4.02 10.06
C MET A 23 -12.30 -3.81 10.96
N GLN A 24 -13.52 -3.85 10.41
CA GLN A 24 -14.75 -3.74 11.22
C GLN A 24 -14.94 -4.89 12.22
N LYS A 25 -14.46 -6.10 11.89
CA LYS A 25 -14.50 -7.21 12.84
C LYS A 25 -13.59 -6.99 14.04
N LEU A 26 -12.47 -6.28 13.84
CA LEU A 26 -11.51 -5.98 14.91
C LEU A 26 -11.92 -4.73 15.69
N GLU A 27 -12.43 -3.71 15.00
CA GLU A 27 -12.90 -2.46 15.59
C GLU A 27 -14.22 -2.06 14.91
N PRO A 28 -15.38 -2.42 15.50
CA PRO A 28 -16.70 -2.18 14.90
C PRO A 28 -17.02 -0.71 14.64
N ASN A 29 -16.42 0.20 15.41
CA ASN A 29 -16.60 1.64 15.26
C ASN A 29 -15.52 2.29 14.38
N PHE A 30 -14.68 1.49 13.72
CA PHE A 30 -13.68 2.02 12.81
C PHE A 30 -14.43 2.76 11.69
N MET A 31 -14.08 4.04 11.48
CA MET A 31 -14.67 4.87 10.43
C MET A 31 -13.66 5.03 9.30
N LEU A 32 -14.13 4.84 8.08
CA LEU A 32 -13.28 4.99 6.91
C LEU A 32 -12.90 6.45 6.71
N ASN A 33 -11.62 6.63 6.42
CA ASN A 33 -11.12 7.93 6.05
C ASN A 33 -11.58 8.26 4.62
N PRO A 34 -12.22 9.43 4.39
CA PRO A 34 -12.62 9.85 3.05
C PRO A 34 -11.45 9.92 2.05
N LEU A 35 -10.22 10.13 2.52
CA LEU A 35 -9.01 10.11 1.68
C LEU A 35 -8.82 8.80 0.92
N LEU A 36 -9.42 7.71 1.39
CA LEU A 36 -9.33 6.46 0.67
C LEU A 36 -10.08 6.50 -0.68
N TYR A 37 -11.12 7.32 -0.82
CA TYR A 37 -11.77 7.54 -2.12
C TYR A 37 -10.85 8.25 -3.12
N TRP A 38 -9.74 8.81 -2.66
CA TRP A 38 -8.74 9.41 -3.53
C TRP A 38 -7.80 8.37 -4.15
N LEU A 39 -7.77 7.16 -3.60
CA LEU A 39 -6.95 6.08 -4.14
C LEU A 39 -7.51 5.55 -5.47
N ASP A 40 -6.64 5.42 -6.45
CA ASP A 40 -6.95 4.78 -7.72
C ASP A 40 -7.27 3.29 -7.50
N GLN A 41 -8.47 2.89 -7.92
CA GLN A 41 -8.98 1.53 -7.70
C GLN A 41 -8.38 0.50 -8.67
N SER A 42 -7.75 0.95 -9.76
CA SER A 42 -7.16 0.07 -10.78
C SER A 42 -5.92 -0.68 -10.25
N ASP A 43 -5.13 -0.04 -9.38
CA ASP A 43 -3.97 -0.65 -8.70
C ASP A 43 -4.35 -1.30 -7.35
N ILE A 44 -5.59 -1.11 -6.90
CA ILE A 44 -6.21 -1.73 -5.71
C ILE A 44 -7.12 -2.91 -6.13
N CYS A 45 -6.88 -3.47 -7.32
CA CYS A 45 -7.68 -4.58 -7.83
C CYS A 45 -7.40 -5.90 -7.08
N LYS A 46 -8.36 -6.84 -7.19
CA LYS A 46 -8.28 -8.18 -6.56
C LYS A 46 -6.95 -8.86 -6.88
N HIS A 47 -6.08 -8.91 -5.88
CA HIS A 47 -4.80 -9.60 -6.03
C HIS A 47 -4.73 -10.88 -5.19
N PRO A 48 -4.25 -12.00 -5.78
CA PRO A 48 -3.91 -13.20 -5.03
C PRO A 48 -2.88 -12.91 -3.94
N PHE A 49 -3.05 -13.55 -2.79
CA PHE A 49 -2.08 -13.47 -1.71
C PHE A 49 -0.68 -13.93 -2.16
N ALA A 50 0.36 -13.24 -1.69
CA ALA A 50 1.77 -13.56 -1.89
C ALA A 50 2.26 -13.67 -3.35
N LYS A 51 1.49 -13.16 -4.31
CA LYS A 51 1.93 -13.07 -5.72
C LYS A 51 2.61 -11.71 -5.96
N CYS A 52 3.77 -11.76 -6.62
CA CYS A 52 4.50 -10.59 -7.10
C CYS A 52 4.34 -10.55 -8.63
N ASP A 53 3.85 -9.43 -9.19
CA ASP A 53 3.78 -9.23 -10.63
C ASP A 53 4.96 -8.35 -11.13
N LYS A 54 5.10 -8.21 -12.46
CA LYS A 54 6.21 -7.41 -13.04
C LYS A 54 6.21 -5.95 -12.61
N ARG A 55 5.02 -5.36 -12.34
CA ARG A 55 4.90 -3.98 -11.88
C ARG A 55 5.30 -3.88 -10.41
N ASP A 56 5.00 -4.90 -9.61
CA ASP A 56 5.45 -4.99 -8.22
C ASP A 56 6.99 -5.07 -8.15
N LEU A 57 7.63 -5.91 -8.98
CA LEU A 57 9.09 -5.99 -9.06
C LEU A 57 9.72 -4.66 -9.50
N SER A 58 9.15 -4.03 -10.52
CA SER A 58 9.64 -2.74 -11.02
C SER A 58 9.57 -1.66 -9.95
N MET A 59 8.43 -1.56 -9.25
CA MET A 59 8.25 -0.59 -8.17
C MET A 59 9.16 -0.90 -6.98
N TRP A 60 9.30 -2.18 -6.59
CA TRP A 60 10.22 -2.60 -5.53
C TRP A 60 11.66 -2.16 -5.82
N LYS A 61 12.12 -2.38 -7.06
CA LYS A 61 13.45 -2.00 -7.49
C LYS A 61 13.63 -0.49 -7.46
N GLU A 62 12.67 0.26 -7.99
CA GLU A 62 12.71 1.74 -7.99
C GLU A 62 12.75 2.32 -6.57
N LEU A 63 11.94 1.78 -5.65
CA LEU A 63 11.95 2.18 -4.24
C LEU A 63 13.30 1.88 -3.57
N THR A 64 13.82 0.68 -3.79
CA THR A 64 15.10 0.25 -3.20
C THR A 64 16.24 1.12 -3.72
N ASP A 65 16.30 1.33 -5.05
CA ASP A 65 17.35 2.10 -5.70
C ASP A 65 17.29 3.60 -5.32
N SER A 66 16.09 4.17 -5.15
CA SER A 66 15.92 5.59 -4.83
C SER A 66 16.07 5.93 -3.34
N THR A 67 15.77 4.99 -2.44
CA THR A 67 15.76 5.25 -0.99
C THR A 67 16.87 4.55 -0.22
N GLY A 68 17.45 3.48 -0.77
CA GLY A 68 18.37 2.58 -0.07
C GLY A 68 17.71 1.73 1.03
N VAL A 69 16.38 1.78 1.16
CA VAL A 69 15.63 0.98 2.14
C VAL A 69 15.29 -0.38 1.54
N GLU A 70 15.50 -1.43 2.31
CA GLU A 70 15.06 -2.78 1.93
C GLU A 70 13.55 -2.90 2.16
N PHE A 71 12.81 -3.10 1.07
CA PHE A 71 11.37 -3.34 1.09
C PHE A 71 11.03 -4.79 0.81
N ASP A 72 9.86 -5.23 1.27
CA ASP A 72 9.31 -6.52 0.87
C ASP A 72 8.78 -6.48 -0.58
N LEU A 73 8.64 -7.64 -1.23
CA LEU A 73 8.19 -7.73 -2.63
C LEU A 73 6.67 -7.78 -2.83
N ILE A 74 5.87 -7.81 -1.75
CA ILE A 74 4.44 -8.13 -1.79
C ILE A 74 3.55 -6.96 -1.37
N TYR A 75 3.90 -6.25 -0.30
CA TYR A 75 3.09 -5.21 0.33
C TYR A 75 3.59 -3.82 -0.02
N ALA A 76 4.88 -3.53 0.19
CA ALA A 76 5.45 -2.23 -0.10
C ALA A 76 5.24 -1.79 -1.56
N PRO A 77 5.52 -2.61 -2.59
CA PRO A 77 5.43 -2.16 -3.98
C PRO A 77 3.99 -1.86 -4.38
N ARG A 78 3.02 -2.63 -3.87
CA ARG A 78 1.59 -2.36 -4.07
C ARG A 78 1.15 -1.07 -3.42
N THR A 79 1.61 -0.86 -2.18
CA THR A 79 1.30 0.36 -1.44
C THR A 79 1.79 1.57 -2.21
N TRP A 80 3.02 1.53 -2.69
CA TRP A 80 3.62 2.62 -3.44
C TRP A 80 3.03 2.81 -4.82
N ARG A 81 2.61 1.75 -5.52
CA ARG A 81 1.82 1.87 -6.76
C ARG A 81 0.51 2.61 -6.51
N ALA A 82 -0.24 2.23 -5.47
CA ALA A 82 -1.50 2.90 -5.13
C ALA A 82 -1.28 4.37 -4.73
N ILE A 83 -0.23 4.66 -3.96
CA ILE A 83 0.15 6.03 -3.59
C ILE A 83 0.53 6.83 -4.84
N ALA A 84 1.41 6.32 -5.69
CA ALA A 84 1.91 6.99 -6.89
C ALA A 84 0.77 7.31 -7.88
N ALA A 85 -0.13 6.36 -8.13
CA ALA A 85 -1.30 6.56 -9.00
C ALA A 85 -2.29 7.61 -8.45
N SER A 86 -2.18 7.93 -7.16
CA SER A 86 -3.14 8.78 -6.45
C SER A 86 -2.49 10.03 -5.87
N ILE A 87 -1.19 10.25 -6.11
CA ILE A 87 -0.39 11.20 -5.34
C ILE A 87 -0.89 12.63 -5.51
N ASP A 88 -1.31 13.01 -6.72
CA ASP A 88 -1.84 14.34 -7.01
C ASP A 88 -3.14 14.61 -6.24
N LYS A 89 -4.00 13.59 -6.12
CA LYS A 89 -5.24 13.66 -5.34
C LYS A 89 -4.94 13.69 -3.84
N ILE A 90 -3.95 12.90 -3.40
CA ILE A 90 -3.52 12.80 -1.99
C ILE A 90 -2.82 14.06 -1.51
N THR A 91 -2.05 14.74 -2.35
CA THR A 91 -1.12 15.77 -1.90
C THR A 91 -1.61 17.21 -2.12
N ASP A 92 -2.72 17.41 -2.85
CA ASP A 92 -3.30 18.71 -3.24
C ASP A 92 -2.22 19.81 -3.27
N TYR A 93 -1.33 19.73 -4.26
CA TYR A 93 -0.19 20.64 -4.50
C TYR A 93 0.49 21.15 -3.21
N GLY A 94 1.02 20.24 -2.39
CA GLY A 94 1.96 20.56 -1.30
C GLY A 94 1.32 20.88 0.05
N LYS A 95 0.00 20.75 0.21
CA LYS A 95 -0.67 21.01 1.50
C LYS A 95 -0.63 19.82 2.46
N LEU A 96 -0.48 18.60 1.94
CA LEU A 96 -0.53 17.38 2.74
C LEU A 96 0.85 16.74 2.86
N LYS A 97 1.28 16.50 4.09
CA LYS A 97 2.49 15.72 4.41
C LYS A 97 2.12 14.24 4.51
N LEU A 98 2.72 13.43 3.66
CA LEU A 98 2.54 11.98 3.67
C LEU A 98 3.60 11.34 4.58
N ILE A 99 3.15 10.43 5.46
CA ILE A 99 4.04 9.54 6.22
C ILE A 99 3.70 8.12 5.78
N TYR A 100 4.64 7.47 5.11
CA TYR A 100 4.56 6.04 4.81
C TYR A 100 5.07 5.23 6.00
N ILE A 101 4.33 4.18 6.37
CA ILE A 101 4.73 3.24 7.41
C ILE A 101 5.20 1.96 6.75
N HIS A 102 6.50 1.69 6.81
CA HIS A 102 7.04 0.41 6.37
C HIS A 102 6.70 -0.68 7.39
N THR A 103 5.95 -1.70 6.95
CA THR A 103 5.42 -2.76 7.81
C THR A 103 6.33 -3.99 7.94
N GLY A 104 7.58 -3.92 7.45
CA GLY A 104 8.51 -5.06 7.42
C GLY A 104 8.17 -6.05 6.30
N GLY A 105 8.42 -7.34 6.55
CA GLY A 105 8.09 -8.43 5.61
C GLY A 105 9.23 -8.87 4.68
N VAL A 106 10.45 -8.35 4.89
CA VAL A 106 11.62 -8.61 4.02
C VAL A 106 12.10 -10.07 4.05
N GLU A 107 11.78 -10.84 5.09
CA GLU A 107 12.21 -12.24 5.25
C GLU A 107 11.80 -13.14 4.07
N GLY A 108 10.69 -12.80 3.38
CA GLY A 108 10.22 -13.54 2.22
C GLY A 108 10.93 -13.20 0.91
N ASN A 109 11.79 -12.17 0.88
CA ASN A 109 12.33 -11.62 -0.37
C ASN A 109 13.15 -12.64 -1.16
N SER A 110 14.00 -13.43 -0.49
CA SER A 110 14.82 -14.45 -1.14
C SER A 110 13.97 -15.43 -1.96
N SER A 111 12.91 -15.96 -1.35
CA SER A 111 11.98 -16.89 -2.00
C SER A 111 11.18 -16.25 -3.14
N GLN A 112 10.85 -14.95 -3.02
CA GLN A 112 10.10 -14.23 -4.04
C GLN A 112 10.98 -13.87 -5.24
N LEU A 113 12.23 -13.48 -5.01
CA LEU A 113 13.21 -13.23 -6.07
C LEU A 113 13.58 -14.51 -6.81
N GLU A 114 13.73 -15.64 -6.12
CA GLU A 114 13.95 -16.94 -6.80
C GLU A 114 12.78 -17.29 -7.73
N ARG A 115 11.55 -16.93 -7.33
CA ARG A 115 10.34 -17.27 -8.08
C ARG A 115 10.01 -16.30 -9.22
N TYR A 116 10.30 -15.01 -9.04
CA TYR A 116 9.80 -13.94 -9.89
C TYR A 116 10.87 -12.96 -10.39
N GLY A 117 12.08 -12.98 -9.83
CA GLY A 117 13.20 -12.10 -10.17
C GLY A 117 13.91 -12.45 -11.46
#